data_AF-A0A915ZY16-F1
#
_entry.id   AF-A0A915ZY16-F1
#
_cell.length_a   1.000
_cell.length_b   1.000
_cell.length_c   1.000
_cell.angle_alpha   90.00
_cell.angle_beta   90.00
_cell.angle_gamma   90.00
#
_symmetry.space_group_name_H-M   'P 1'
#
loop_
_entity.id
_entity.type
_entity.pdbx_description
1 polymer ?
#
loop_
_entity_poly.entity_id
_entity_poly.type
_entity_poly.pdbx_seq_one_letter_code
_entity_poly.pdbx_strand_id
1 'polypeptide(L)'
;MTLNFAWKAWEGDIWRKSLRNLSFIANTSSNTRRNLKLQYRKLDSRTLYNSNKNSNVQTHQSIRVKQHTGRFLRSKLTIISFPPDEKNESSKISNEPKMTYEHLPLRSIKKTSINDLILEGKRQMIKAFMPKGYPDSVTKNYWGFVKWQFLHNVAGSVTGVLSTQSLLYAMGLGAKSIPLAAALNWIIKDGLGQLGGVIYAAFISDRFDSEPKRHRFQATVAMQIASILELLAPLWPGSFLLIASISNIGKNIAWLAGSATRAQMHKTFALRDNLGDITGKSGSQTTAASLIGTALGVVISGTITKYNPDITAATSAVQPIIPIFLAFGPFSFFNIYGNYRSSLYVTTSTLNVPRAEMILYGLLNQLDGATTLSKIKCDIRDLISSPKKVSSEEIFVGRYHSPFEIPLEIEPALHHYTSKKHVHDLHAALKQKGLLHSEEYFLLHVPYHHLFGNLRKMKRPIQQNSHRHKHHTQLPGSRQHLSLWFSQNANTRDMIKGFCHACAIRHALEYVDPATSEDKDQVLDIIRDTHILVENSFESLISALESKEWETEHVFFTERDDGRLFVEK
;
A
#
# COMPACT_ATOMS: atom_id res chain seq x y z
N MET A 1 -22.57 -16.58 14.20
CA MET A 1 -22.01 -17.95 14.27
C MET A 1 -22.22 -18.62 12.91
N THR A 2 -21.32 -19.51 12.48
CA THR A 2 -21.27 -20.24 11.18
C THR A 2 -20.91 -19.46 9.90
N LEU A 3 -19.68 -18.89 9.85
CA LEU A 3 -18.90 -18.73 8.60
C LEU A 3 -17.67 -19.67 8.53
N ASN A 4 -17.41 -20.43 9.60
CA ASN A 4 -16.35 -21.45 9.64
C ASN A 4 -16.70 -22.74 8.88
N PHE A 5 -17.97 -22.94 8.49
CA PHE A 5 -18.41 -24.17 7.82
C PHE A 5 -18.20 -24.14 6.30
N ALA A 6 -18.29 -22.96 5.68
CA ALA A 6 -18.09 -22.81 4.23
C ALA A 6 -16.61 -23.03 3.82
N TRP A 7 -15.64 -22.61 4.64
CA TRP A 7 -14.21 -22.79 4.32
C TRP A 7 -13.72 -24.23 4.56
N LYS A 8 -14.21 -24.90 5.60
CA LYS A 8 -13.87 -26.32 5.87
C LYS A 8 -14.40 -27.26 4.78
N ALA A 9 -15.51 -26.90 4.13
CA ALA A 9 -16.04 -27.61 2.96
C ALA A 9 -15.27 -27.27 1.66
N TRP A 10 -14.76 -26.04 1.52
CA TRP A 10 -14.02 -25.57 0.34
C TRP A 10 -12.57 -26.09 0.28
N GLU A 11 -11.90 -26.31 1.42
CA GLU A 11 -10.57 -26.93 1.51
C GLU A 11 -10.54 -28.40 1.05
N GLY A 12 -11.66 -29.12 1.13
CA GLY A 12 -11.71 -30.57 0.90
C GLY A 12 -12.07 -30.99 -0.54
N ASP A 13 -13.05 -30.34 -1.16
CA ASP A 13 -13.74 -30.92 -2.33
C ASP A 13 -13.22 -30.47 -3.70
N ILE A 14 -12.77 -29.22 -3.82
CA ILE A 14 -12.20 -28.72 -5.09
C ILE A 14 -10.82 -29.36 -5.34
N TRP A 15 -10.02 -29.53 -4.29
CA TRP A 15 -8.71 -30.18 -4.38
C TRP A 15 -8.82 -31.68 -4.67
N ARG A 16 -9.80 -32.38 -4.07
CA ARG A 16 -10.05 -33.81 -4.40
C ARG A 16 -10.55 -34.02 -5.82
N LYS A 17 -11.40 -33.13 -6.36
CA LYS A 17 -11.89 -33.23 -7.74
C LYS A 17 -10.83 -32.84 -8.76
N SER A 18 -10.02 -31.82 -8.48
CA SER A 18 -8.91 -31.40 -9.35
C SER A 18 -7.76 -32.43 -9.38
N LEU A 19 -7.43 -33.05 -8.24
CA LEU A 19 -6.45 -34.15 -8.18
C LEU A 19 -6.93 -35.45 -8.86
N ARG A 20 -8.24 -35.74 -8.83
CA ARG A 20 -8.82 -36.85 -9.61
C ARG A 20 -8.70 -36.63 -11.12
N ASN A 21 -8.93 -35.40 -11.59
CA ASN A 21 -8.78 -35.08 -13.01
C ASN A 21 -7.30 -35.10 -13.46
N LEU A 22 -6.35 -34.72 -12.60
CA LEU A 22 -4.91 -34.87 -12.85
C LEU A 22 -4.47 -36.35 -12.92
N SER A 23 -5.08 -37.23 -12.12
CA SER A 23 -4.82 -38.68 -12.20
C SER A 23 -5.39 -39.32 -13.48
N PHE A 24 -6.46 -38.74 -14.05
CA PHE A 24 -7.06 -39.21 -15.30
C PHE A 24 -6.21 -38.77 -16.52
N ILE A 25 -5.66 -37.55 -16.50
CA ILE A 25 -4.75 -37.03 -17.54
C ILE A 25 -3.39 -37.76 -17.50
N ALA A 26 -2.92 -38.17 -16.33
CA ALA A 26 -1.70 -38.99 -16.20
C ALA A 26 -1.86 -40.42 -16.76
N ASN A 27 -3.10 -40.93 -16.86
CA ASN A 27 -3.38 -42.27 -17.38
C ASN A 27 -3.61 -42.32 -18.90
N THR A 28 -3.79 -41.17 -19.57
CA THR A 28 -3.97 -41.10 -21.03
C THR A 28 -2.68 -40.83 -21.81
N SER A 29 -1.52 -40.67 -21.16
CA SER A 29 -0.22 -40.51 -21.83
C SER A 29 0.57 -41.83 -22.02
N SER A 30 -0.10 -42.98 -22.05
CA SER A 30 0.53 -44.29 -22.23
C SER A 30 1.07 -44.54 -23.65
N ASN A 31 0.66 -43.74 -24.65
CA ASN A 31 1.03 -43.94 -26.05
C ASN A 31 2.30 -43.21 -26.52
N THR A 32 2.94 -42.38 -25.70
CA THR A 32 4.13 -41.60 -26.11
C THR A 32 5.43 -42.10 -25.48
N ARG A 33 5.52 -43.40 -25.15
CA ARG A 33 6.69 -44.01 -24.50
C ARG A 33 7.63 -44.82 -25.41
N ARG A 34 7.46 -44.77 -26.74
CA ARG A 34 8.24 -45.64 -27.65
C ARG A 34 9.43 -45.03 -28.40
N ASN A 35 9.63 -43.72 -28.39
CA ASN A 35 10.77 -43.13 -29.10
C ASN A 35 11.45 -42.07 -28.23
N LEU A 36 12.54 -42.45 -27.56
CA LEU A 36 13.69 -41.58 -27.24
C LEU A 36 14.76 -42.45 -26.55
N LYS A 37 15.44 -43.26 -27.38
CA LYS A 37 16.73 -43.86 -27.08
C LYS A 37 17.82 -42.82 -27.34
N LEU A 38 18.77 -42.75 -26.42
CA LEU A 38 20.17 -42.34 -26.62
C LEU A 38 20.46 -40.87 -26.99
N GLN A 39 20.99 -40.12 -26.02
CA GLN A 39 22.20 -39.31 -26.24
C GLN A 39 22.87 -39.02 -24.89
N TYR A 40 23.91 -39.80 -24.56
CA TYR A 40 24.87 -39.46 -23.52
C TYR A 40 26.00 -38.66 -24.18
N ARG A 41 26.15 -37.39 -23.80
CA ARG A 41 27.32 -36.57 -24.17
C ARG A 41 28.24 -36.48 -22.95
N LYS A 42 29.44 -37.06 -23.07
CA LYS A 42 30.58 -36.87 -22.17
C LYS A 42 30.88 -35.37 -22.09
N LEU A 43 30.95 -34.80 -20.89
CA LEU A 43 31.49 -33.45 -20.68
C LEU A 43 32.71 -33.56 -19.76
N ASP A 44 33.88 -33.28 -20.34
CA ASP A 44 35.17 -33.17 -19.66
C ASP A 44 35.16 -31.98 -18.70
N SER A 45 35.58 -32.21 -17.46
CA SER A 45 35.84 -31.15 -16.48
C SER A 45 37.32 -30.78 -16.48
N ARG A 46 37.67 -29.69 -17.17
CA ARG A 46 38.88 -28.92 -16.85
C ARG A 46 38.65 -28.16 -15.54
N THR A 47 39.28 -28.59 -14.47
CA THR A 47 39.31 -27.88 -13.18
C THR A 47 40.39 -26.79 -13.21
N LEU A 48 39.97 -25.53 -13.18
CA LEU A 48 40.80 -24.40 -12.79
C LEU A 48 41.07 -24.50 -11.28
N TYR A 49 42.31 -24.80 -10.91
CA TYR A 49 42.82 -24.72 -9.55
C TYR A 49 43.68 -23.47 -9.45
N ASN A 50 43.24 -22.46 -8.69
CA ASN A 50 44.06 -21.31 -8.33
C ASN A 50 44.43 -21.47 -6.85
N SER A 51 45.70 -21.79 -6.59
CA SER A 51 46.24 -22.06 -5.26
C SER A 51 46.76 -20.75 -4.67
N ASN A 52 46.10 -20.24 -3.63
CA ASN A 52 46.69 -19.24 -2.75
C ASN A 52 47.33 -19.98 -1.55
N LYS A 53 48.67 -20.03 -1.52
CA LYS A 53 49.46 -20.58 -0.42
C LYS A 53 49.59 -19.52 0.66
N ASN A 54 48.98 -19.74 1.83
CA ASN A 54 49.54 -19.49 3.17
C ASN A 54 48.42 -19.51 4.21
N SER A 55 48.29 -20.64 4.92
CA SER A 55 47.89 -20.68 6.34
C SER A 55 47.82 -22.14 6.80
N ASN A 56 48.43 -22.40 7.95
CA ASN A 56 48.33 -23.67 8.68
C ASN A 56 46.87 -23.96 9.02
N VAL A 57 46.28 -25.01 8.44
CA VAL A 57 44.95 -25.53 8.85
C VAL A 57 44.96 -27.06 8.82
N GLN A 58 44.35 -27.64 9.86
CA GLN A 58 44.13 -29.05 10.09
C GLN A 58 43.51 -29.77 8.88
N THR A 59 43.91 -31.03 8.70
CA THR A 59 43.46 -31.96 7.66
C THR A 59 41.95 -32.22 7.75
N HIS A 60 41.16 -31.49 6.97
CA HIS A 60 39.72 -31.76 6.81
C HIS A 60 39.47 -32.79 5.72
N GLN A 61 38.88 -33.94 6.07
CA GLN A 61 38.19 -34.81 5.12
C GLN A 61 37.07 -34.00 4.43
N SER A 62 37.26 -33.66 3.16
CA SER A 62 36.21 -32.98 2.39
C SER A 62 35.23 -34.00 1.82
N ILE A 63 34.11 -34.22 2.53
CA ILE A 63 33.00 -35.03 2.01
C ILE A 63 32.12 -34.14 1.15
N ARG A 64 32.15 -34.33 -0.18
CA ARG A 64 31.26 -33.60 -1.10
C ARG A 64 30.04 -34.45 -1.42
N VAL A 65 28.91 -34.14 -0.77
CA VAL A 65 27.61 -34.78 -1.08
C VAL A 65 26.97 -34.07 -2.28
N LYS A 66 26.81 -34.77 -3.41
CA LYS A 66 26.00 -34.29 -4.54
C LYS A 66 24.62 -34.95 -4.50
N GLN A 67 23.59 -34.16 -4.18
CA GLN A 67 22.20 -34.60 -4.31
C GLN A 67 21.72 -34.31 -5.74
N HIS A 68 21.53 -35.35 -6.55
CA HIS A 68 20.88 -35.23 -7.85
C HIS A 68 19.36 -35.30 -7.68
N THR A 69 18.68 -34.16 -7.81
CA THR A 69 17.22 -34.10 -7.92
C THR A 69 16.81 -34.28 -9.38
N GLY A 70 16.71 -35.53 -9.83
CA GLY A 70 16.02 -35.85 -11.07
C GLY A 70 14.52 -35.52 -10.95
N ARG A 71 13.96 -34.83 -11.94
CA ARG A 71 12.50 -34.62 -12.05
C ARG A 71 11.82 -35.99 -12.07
N PHE A 72 10.96 -36.22 -11.08
CA PHE A 72 10.25 -37.46 -10.73
C PHE A 72 11.09 -38.57 -10.03
N LEU A 73 11.02 -38.52 -8.69
CA LEU A 73 10.99 -39.66 -7.75
C LEU A 73 12.23 -40.56 -7.57
N ARG A 74 13.43 -40.20 -8.03
CA ARG A 74 14.66 -40.90 -7.59
C ARG A 74 15.80 -39.93 -7.31
N SER A 75 16.05 -39.66 -6.03
CA SER A 75 17.32 -39.08 -5.58
C SER A 75 18.32 -40.21 -5.33
N LYS A 76 19.44 -40.19 -6.05
CA LYS A 76 20.60 -41.05 -5.81
C LYS A 76 21.59 -40.24 -4.98
N LEU A 77 21.96 -40.74 -3.79
CA LEU A 77 23.00 -40.14 -2.96
C LEU A 77 24.32 -40.85 -3.28
N THR A 78 25.33 -40.11 -3.72
CA THR A 78 26.67 -40.65 -3.93
C THR A 78 27.63 -39.90 -3.03
N ILE A 79 28.28 -40.61 -2.12
CA ILE A 79 29.32 -40.07 -1.25
C ILE A 79 30.65 -40.33 -1.97
N ILE A 80 31.45 -39.27 -2.13
CA ILE A 80 32.80 -39.37 -2.70
C ILE A 80 33.76 -39.00 -1.57
N SER A 81 34.55 -39.97 -1.11
CA SER A 81 35.63 -39.76 -0.17
C SER A 81 36.97 -39.69 -0.91
N PHE A 82 37.78 -38.68 -0.61
CA PHE A 82 39.15 -38.60 -1.08
C PHE A 82 40.10 -39.23 -0.05
N PRO A 83 41.14 -39.97 -0.46
CA PRO A 83 42.16 -40.42 0.47
C PRO A 83 42.91 -39.23 1.08
N PRO A 84 43.41 -39.34 2.32
CA PRO A 84 44.25 -38.32 2.93
C PRO A 84 45.59 -38.21 2.18
N ASP A 85 46.05 -36.99 1.92
CA ASP A 85 47.39 -36.73 1.37
C ASP A 85 48.44 -37.09 2.43
N GLU A 86 48.94 -38.32 2.42
CA GLU A 86 50.12 -38.69 3.21
C GLU A 86 51.38 -38.06 2.59
N LYS A 87 52.04 -37.19 3.36
CA LYS A 87 53.44 -36.84 3.15
C LYS A 87 54.30 -37.95 3.76
N ASN A 88 55.02 -38.71 2.94
CA ASN A 88 56.47 -38.91 3.06
C ASN A 88 57.03 -39.92 2.03
N GLU A 89 58.32 -39.73 1.77
CA GLU A 89 59.15 -40.32 0.72
C GLU A 89 59.34 -41.84 0.81
N SER A 90 59.65 -42.41 -0.36
CA SER A 90 60.39 -43.66 -0.60
C SER A 90 59.69 -45.01 -0.32
N SER A 91 59.06 -45.56 -1.36
CA SER A 91 59.47 -46.84 -1.97
C SER A 91 58.45 -47.28 -3.03
N LYS A 92 58.97 -47.88 -4.10
CA LYS A 92 58.23 -48.40 -5.25
C LYS A 92 57.19 -49.43 -4.81
N ILE A 93 55.95 -49.29 -5.27
CA ILE A 93 55.16 -50.28 -6.03
C ILE A 93 53.84 -49.60 -6.45
N SER A 94 53.52 -49.73 -7.72
CA SER A 94 52.31 -49.25 -8.39
C SER A 94 51.03 -49.69 -7.68
N ASN A 95 50.20 -48.74 -7.25
CA ASN A 95 48.75 -48.88 -7.16
C ASN A 95 48.12 -47.49 -7.26
N GLU A 96 47.37 -47.23 -8.34
CA GLU A 96 46.54 -46.03 -8.46
C GLU A 96 45.60 -45.91 -7.25
N PRO A 97 45.32 -44.69 -6.74
CA PRO A 97 44.38 -44.51 -5.64
C PRO A 97 42.98 -44.96 -6.10
N LYS A 98 42.55 -46.15 -5.67
CA LYS A 98 41.22 -46.69 -5.98
C LYS A 98 40.15 -45.85 -5.29
N MET A 99 39.44 -45.06 -6.09
CA MET A 99 38.22 -44.37 -5.69
C MET A 99 37.19 -45.44 -5.25
N THR A 100 36.86 -45.50 -3.96
CA THR A 100 35.91 -46.48 -3.43
C THR A 100 34.50 -45.91 -3.54
N TYR A 101 33.66 -46.51 -4.40
CA TYR A 101 32.26 -46.14 -4.54
C TYR A 101 31.40 -47.04 -3.68
N GLU A 102 30.95 -46.57 -2.52
CA GLU A 102 29.89 -47.25 -1.79
C GLU A 102 28.52 -46.84 -2.36
N HIS A 103 27.84 -47.79 -2.98
CA HIS A 103 26.45 -47.64 -3.40
C HIS A 103 25.53 -48.12 -2.29
N LEU A 104 25.00 -47.21 -1.47
CA LEU A 104 23.91 -47.53 -0.55
C LEU A 104 22.62 -47.79 -1.33
N PRO A 105 22.05 -49.01 -1.33
CA PRO A 105 20.73 -49.24 -1.89
C PRO A 105 19.70 -48.67 -0.90
N LEU A 106 18.98 -47.61 -1.30
CA LEU A 106 17.81 -47.09 -0.59
C LEU A 106 16.64 -48.10 -0.67
N ARG A 107 16.78 -49.27 -0.05
CA ARG A 107 15.70 -50.24 0.24
C ARG A 107 15.06 -49.90 1.57
N SER A 108 14.43 -48.73 1.67
CA SER A 108 13.34 -48.47 2.62
C SER A 108 12.57 -47.21 2.21
N ILE A 109 12.01 -47.23 1.00
CA ILE A 109 11.00 -46.22 0.65
C ILE A 109 9.74 -46.59 1.45
N LYS A 110 9.61 -46.02 2.66
CA LYS A 110 8.33 -45.94 3.37
C LYS A 110 7.28 -45.45 2.37
N LYS A 111 6.14 -46.14 2.25
CA LYS A 111 4.98 -45.66 1.48
C LYS A 111 4.72 -44.23 1.94
N THR A 112 4.95 -43.24 1.07
CA THR A 112 4.64 -41.84 1.35
C THR A 112 3.16 -41.75 1.68
N SER A 113 2.85 -41.39 2.91
CA SER A 113 1.47 -41.26 3.37
C SER A 113 0.81 -40.10 2.63
N ILE A 114 -0.51 -40.14 2.45
CA ILE A 114 -1.28 -38.99 1.93
C ILE A 114 -0.99 -37.74 2.77
N ASN A 115 -0.75 -37.91 4.07
CA ASN A 115 -0.37 -36.82 4.97
C ASN A 115 0.99 -36.21 4.61
N ASP A 116 1.96 -37.02 4.17
CA ASP A 116 3.27 -36.54 3.72
C ASP A 116 3.15 -35.76 2.41
N LEU A 117 2.27 -36.22 1.50
CA LEU A 117 1.97 -35.51 0.25
C LEU A 117 1.28 -34.17 0.51
N ILE A 118 0.33 -34.13 1.45
CA ILE A 118 -0.36 -32.89 1.86
C ILE A 118 0.65 -31.93 2.52
N LEU A 119 1.52 -32.45 3.39
CA LEU A 119 2.52 -31.65 4.07
C LEU A 119 3.54 -31.07 3.08
N GLU A 120 3.97 -31.86 2.10
CA GLU A 120 4.87 -31.42 1.05
C GLU A 120 4.19 -30.40 0.14
N GLY A 121 2.93 -30.63 -0.26
CA GLY A 121 2.13 -29.66 -0.99
C GLY A 121 2.00 -28.34 -0.23
N LYS A 122 1.73 -28.38 1.08
CA LYS A 122 1.67 -27.20 1.95
C LYS A 122 3.02 -26.47 1.97
N ARG A 123 4.14 -27.18 2.09
CA ARG A 123 5.49 -26.59 2.07
C ARG A 123 5.78 -25.89 0.75
N GLN A 124 5.46 -26.52 -0.38
CA GLN A 124 5.65 -25.93 -1.70
C GLN A 124 4.79 -24.68 -1.88
N MET A 125 3.54 -24.70 -1.41
CA MET A 125 2.65 -23.53 -1.45
C MET A 125 3.18 -22.37 -0.59
N ILE A 126 3.64 -22.64 0.63
CA ILE A 126 4.27 -21.64 1.49
C ILE A 126 5.52 -21.09 0.78
N LYS A 127 6.37 -21.94 0.22
CA LYS A 127 7.57 -21.51 -0.49
C LYS A 127 7.26 -20.67 -1.74
N ALA A 128 6.18 -20.98 -2.45
CA ALA A 128 5.75 -20.27 -3.65
C ALA A 128 5.18 -18.88 -3.31
N PHE A 129 4.29 -18.81 -2.32
CA PHE A 129 3.47 -17.62 -2.05
C PHE A 129 3.90 -16.81 -0.82
N MET A 130 4.66 -17.37 0.12
CA MET A 130 5.11 -16.65 1.30
C MET A 130 6.57 -16.20 1.16
N PRO A 131 6.95 -15.10 1.85
CA PRO A 131 8.34 -14.67 1.93
C PRO A 131 9.24 -15.74 2.55
N LYS A 132 10.52 -15.71 2.19
CA LYS A 132 11.57 -16.56 2.75
C LYS A 132 11.64 -16.35 4.27
N GLY A 133 11.64 -17.44 5.03
CA GLY A 133 11.67 -17.40 6.49
C GLY A 133 10.33 -17.08 7.15
N TYR A 134 9.21 -17.13 6.41
CA TYR A 134 7.87 -17.04 6.99
C TYR A 134 7.67 -18.16 8.03
N PRO A 135 7.07 -17.88 9.21
CA PRO A 135 6.43 -16.61 9.59
C PRO A 135 7.35 -15.54 10.20
N ASP A 136 8.59 -15.88 10.57
CA ASP A 136 9.46 -15.03 11.38
C ASP A 136 10.10 -13.85 10.62
N SER A 137 9.97 -13.83 9.29
CA SER A 137 10.50 -12.76 8.43
C SER A 137 9.53 -11.60 8.19
N VAL A 138 8.29 -11.69 8.68
CA VAL A 138 7.25 -10.68 8.47
C VAL A 138 6.49 -10.36 9.76
N THR A 139 5.84 -9.21 9.82
CA THR A 139 4.99 -8.88 10.98
C THR A 139 3.81 -9.85 11.10
N LYS A 140 3.32 -10.05 12.33
CA LYS A 140 2.21 -10.99 12.63
C LYS A 140 0.93 -10.68 11.85
N ASN A 141 0.74 -9.43 11.43
CA ASN A 141 -0.42 -8.96 10.68
C ASN A 141 -0.39 -9.33 9.19
N TYR A 142 0.77 -9.75 8.66
CA TYR A 142 0.96 -10.04 7.23
C TYR A 142 -0.04 -11.07 6.69
N TRP A 143 -0.28 -12.14 7.43
CA TRP A 143 -1.21 -13.18 6.98
C TRP A 143 -2.66 -12.69 6.90
N GLY A 144 -3.07 -11.83 7.84
CA GLY A 144 -4.38 -11.18 7.80
C GLY A 144 -4.54 -10.30 6.56
N PHE A 145 -3.52 -9.51 6.27
CA PHE A 145 -3.44 -8.69 5.05
C PHE A 145 -3.54 -9.54 3.78
N VAL A 146 -2.69 -10.57 3.62
CA VAL A 146 -2.63 -11.42 2.42
C VAL A 146 -3.96 -12.09 2.12
N LYS A 147 -4.67 -12.61 3.15
CA LYS A 147 -5.99 -13.25 2.96
C LYS A 147 -7.00 -12.30 2.35
N TRP A 148 -7.19 -11.13 2.95
CA TRP A 148 -8.15 -10.15 2.48
C TRP A 148 -7.75 -9.55 1.13
N GLN A 149 -6.45 -9.34 0.93
CA GLN A 149 -5.92 -8.87 -0.35
C GLN A 149 -6.14 -9.89 -1.47
N PHE A 150 -5.99 -11.19 -1.20
CA PHE A 150 -6.29 -12.25 -2.16
C PHE A 150 -7.77 -12.24 -2.56
N LEU A 151 -8.68 -12.16 -1.58
CA LEU A 151 -10.12 -12.09 -1.82
C LEU A 151 -10.54 -10.82 -2.57
N HIS A 152 -9.96 -9.68 -2.21
CA HIS A 152 -10.10 -8.42 -2.94
C HIS A 152 -9.68 -8.59 -4.40
N ASN A 153 -8.51 -9.18 -4.68
CA ASN A 153 -8.00 -9.38 -6.03
C ASN A 153 -8.89 -10.33 -6.85
N VAL A 154 -9.37 -11.44 -6.27
CA VAL A 154 -10.32 -12.35 -6.94
C VAL A 154 -11.57 -11.59 -7.36
N ALA A 155 -12.19 -10.86 -6.44
CA ALA A 155 -13.42 -10.11 -6.70
C ALA A 155 -13.21 -8.99 -7.71
N GLY A 156 -12.07 -8.29 -7.65
CA GLY A 156 -11.68 -7.26 -8.60
C GLY A 156 -11.54 -7.81 -10.02
N SER A 157 -10.93 -8.99 -10.16
CA SER A 157 -10.81 -9.67 -11.46
C SER A 157 -12.16 -10.16 -11.99
N VAL A 158 -13.07 -10.65 -11.14
CA VAL A 158 -14.46 -10.95 -11.56
C VAL A 158 -15.15 -9.70 -12.09
N THR A 159 -15.12 -8.59 -11.34
CA THR A 159 -15.72 -7.32 -11.80
C THR A 159 -15.09 -6.80 -13.09
N GLY A 160 -13.79 -7.00 -13.27
CA GLY A 160 -13.07 -6.67 -14.49
C GLY A 160 -13.61 -7.44 -15.69
N VAL A 161 -13.77 -8.76 -15.58
CA VAL A 161 -14.32 -9.60 -16.66
C VAL A 161 -15.75 -9.20 -17.02
N LEU A 162 -16.61 -8.98 -16.02
CA LEU A 162 -18.02 -8.58 -16.27
C LEU A 162 -18.11 -7.21 -16.95
N SER A 163 -17.28 -6.25 -16.54
CA SER A 163 -17.16 -4.92 -17.17
C SER A 163 -16.72 -5.05 -18.64
N THR A 164 -15.66 -5.83 -18.89
CA THR A 164 -15.13 -6.05 -20.25
C THR A 164 -16.09 -6.85 -21.15
N GLN A 165 -16.86 -7.80 -20.61
CA GLN A 165 -17.90 -8.47 -21.37
C GLN A 165 -18.96 -7.47 -21.88
N SER A 166 -19.42 -6.56 -21.01
CA SER A 166 -20.38 -5.54 -21.40
C SER A 166 -19.80 -4.63 -22.49
N LEU A 167 -18.54 -4.23 -22.34
CA LEU A 167 -17.81 -3.46 -23.35
C LEU A 167 -17.75 -4.19 -24.70
N LEU A 168 -17.38 -5.48 -24.72
CA LEU A 168 -17.32 -6.30 -25.94
C LEU A 168 -18.68 -6.37 -26.66
N TYR A 169 -19.76 -6.44 -25.90
CA TYR A 169 -21.11 -6.40 -26.44
C TYR A 169 -21.42 -5.04 -27.11
N ALA A 170 -21.07 -3.94 -26.45
CA ALA A 170 -21.28 -2.58 -26.98
C ALA A 170 -20.49 -2.32 -28.28
N MET A 171 -19.32 -2.94 -28.44
CA MET A 171 -18.48 -2.81 -29.63
C MET A 171 -19.01 -3.60 -30.84
N GLY A 172 -20.12 -4.31 -30.65
CA GLY A 172 -20.84 -4.98 -31.72
C GLY A 172 -20.27 -6.35 -32.08
N LEU A 173 -19.30 -6.90 -31.35
CA LEU A 173 -18.66 -8.22 -31.60
C LEU A 173 -19.63 -9.43 -31.53
N GLY A 174 -20.95 -9.20 -31.57
CA GLY A 174 -21.96 -10.18 -31.90
C GLY A 174 -22.08 -10.42 -33.41
N ALA A 175 -23.08 -11.22 -33.81
CA ALA A 175 -23.20 -11.82 -35.14
C ALA A 175 -23.31 -10.85 -36.37
N LYS A 176 -23.26 -9.52 -36.17
CA LYS A 176 -23.38 -8.50 -37.23
C LYS A 176 -22.33 -7.35 -37.14
N SER A 177 -21.20 -7.49 -36.45
CA SER A 177 -20.15 -6.44 -36.42
C SER A 177 -19.37 -6.30 -37.72
N ILE A 178 -18.85 -5.07 -37.95
CA ILE A 178 -17.64 -4.82 -38.76
C ILE A 178 -16.41 -4.99 -37.84
N PRO A 179 -15.63 -6.09 -37.95
CA PRO A 179 -14.56 -6.41 -37.00
C PRO A 179 -13.46 -5.34 -36.92
N LEU A 180 -13.17 -4.68 -38.04
CA LEU A 180 -12.16 -3.63 -38.11
C LEU A 180 -12.54 -2.39 -37.27
N ALA A 181 -13.80 -1.95 -37.35
CA ALA A 181 -14.27 -0.80 -36.58
C ALA A 181 -14.25 -1.07 -35.07
N ALA A 182 -14.63 -2.29 -34.66
CA ALA A 182 -14.50 -2.74 -33.28
C ALA A 182 -13.03 -2.73 -32.82
N ALA A 183 -12.11 -3.29 -33.61
CA ALA A 183 -10.68 -3.28 -33.29
C ALA A 183 -10.11 -1.86 -33.14
N LEU A 184 -10.47 -0.94 -34.04
CA LEU A 184 -10.03 0.46 -33.96
C LEU A 184 -10.56 1.16 -32.70
N ASN A 185 -11.84 0.97 -32.38
CA ASN A 185 -12.42 1.50 -31.13
C ASN A 185 -11.72 0.94 -29.89
N TRP A 186 -11.27 -0.33 -29.92
CA TRP A 186 -10.52 -0.94 -28.83
C TRP A 186 -9.18 -0.23 -28.63
N ILE A 187 -8.42 -0.07 -29.71
CA ILE A 187 -7.08 0.52 -29.70
C ILE A 187 -7.14 1.98 -29.26
N ILE A 188 -8.09 2.77 -29.79
CA ILE A 188 -8.24 4.19 -29.44
C ILE A 188 -8.57 4.35 -27.95
N LYS A 189 -9.54 3.56 -27.44
CA LYS A 189 -9.91 3.54 -26.02
C LYS A 189 -8.71 3.18 -25.13
N ASP A 190 -7.95 2.16 -25.52
CA ASP A 190 -6.78 1.70 -24.76
C ASP A 190 -5.63 2.73 -24.79
N GLY A 191 -5.35 3.32 -25.95
CA GLY A 191 -4.36 4.39 -26.08
C GLY A 191 -4.70 5.64 -25.26
N LEU A 192 -5.96 6.08 -25.28
CA LEU A 192 -6.42 7.22 -24.47
C LEU A 192 -6.33 6.91 -22.97
N GLY A 193 -6.65 5.69 -22.55
CA GLY A 193 -6.50 5.26 -21.16
C GLY A 193 -5.06 5.33 -20.67
N GLN A 194 -4.11 4.83 -21.47
CA GLN A 194 -2.68 4.87 -21.15
C GLN A 194 -2.16 6.32 -21.12
N LEU A 195 -2.52 7.15 -22.12
CA LEU A 195 -2.15 8.56 -22.15
C LEU A 195 -2.66 9.31 -20.93
N GLY A 196 -3.92 9.09 -20.54
CA GLY A 196 -4.50 9.68 -19.33
C GLY A 196 -3.77 9.25 -18.06
N GLY A 197 -3.35 7.99 -17.98
CA GLY A 197 -2.52 7.49 -16.87
C GLY A 197 -1.15 8.16 -16.80
N VAL A 198 -0.47 8.34 -17.95
CA VAL A 198 0.83 9.04 -18.03
C VAL A 198 0.70 10.50 -17.60
N ILE A 199 -0.33 11.21 -18.10
CA ILE A 199 -0.61 12.60 -17.70
C ILE A 199 -0.85 12.67 -16.19
N TYR A 200 -1.69 11.79 -15.64
CA TYR A 200 -1.95 11.74 -14.20
C TYR A 200 -0.67 11.51 -13.39
N ALA A 201 0.16 10.54 -13.78
CA ALA A 201 1.42 10.25 -13.10
C ALA A 201 2.39 11.45 -13.14
N ALA A 202 2.42 12.21 -14.25
CA ALA A 202 3.29 13.37 -14.40
C ALA A 202 2.90 14.55 -13.48
N PHE A 203 1.64 14.65 -13.05
CA PHE A 203 1.16 15.80 -12.27
C PHE A 203 0.87 15.51 -10.79
N ILE A 204 0.90 14.24 -10.34
CA ILE A 204 0.23 13.83 -9.09
C ILE A 204 1.05 12.88 -8.19
N SER A 205 2.35 12.72 -8.42
CA SER A 205 3.18 11.65 -7.85
C SER A 205 3.43 11.68 -6.34
N ASP A 206 3.27 12.82 -5.66
CA ASP A 206 4.08 13.07 -4.46
C ASP A 206 3.42 12.68 -3.12
N ARG A 207 2.26 12.02 -3.13
CA ARG A 207 1.43 11.88 -1.91
C ARG A 207 1.02 10.46 -1.53
N PHE A 208 1.37 9.46 -2.32
CA PHE A 208 0.92 8.08 -2.06
C PHE A 208 1.51 7.47 -0.78
N ASP A 209 2.66 7.98 -0.33
CA ASP A 209 3.38 7.46 0.83
C ASP A 209 2.90 8.04 2.17
N SER A 210 2.26 9.21 2.17
CA SER A 210 1.79 9.89 3.39
C SER A 210 0.53 9.24 3.97
N GLU A 211 -0.40 8.82 3.11
CA GLU A 211 -1.68 8.19 3.48
C GLU A 211 -1.99 6.95 2.62
N PRO A 212 -1.14 5.89 2.68
CA PRO A 212 -1.23 4.77 1.74
C PRO A 212 -2.57 4.04 1.82
N LYS A 213 -3.15 3.89 3.03
CA LYS A 213 -4.47 3.25 3.20
C LYS A 213 -5.59 4.02 2.51
N ARG A 214 -5.60 5.35 2.65
CA ARG A 214 -6.62 6.24 2.09
C ARG A 214 -6.54 6.23 0.58
N HIS A 215 -5.35 6.44 0.02
CA HIS A 215 -5.14 6.40 -1.42
C HIS A 215 -5.45 5.02 -2.02
N ARG A 216 -5.07 3.94 -1.34
CA ARG A 216 -5.40 2.57 -1.77
C ARG A 216 -6.92 2.33 -1.80
N PHE A 217 -7.64 2.84 -0.81
CA PHE A 217 -9.10 2.77 -0.74
C PHE A 217 -9.78 3.60 -1.83
N GLN A 218 -9.38 4.87 -1.97
CA GLN A 218 -9.89 5.76 -3.03
C GLN A 218 -9.63 5.20 -4.42
N ALA A 219 -8.43 4.67 -4.68
CA ALA A 219 -8.09 3.99 -5.92
C ALA A 219 -9.01 2.81 -6.20
N THR A 220 -9.31 1.99 -5.18
CA THR A 220 -10.25 0.87 -5.34
C THR A 220 -11.65 1.34 -5.69
N VAL A 221 -12.16 2.38 -5.00
CA VAL A 221 -13.48 2.95 -5.29
C VAL A 221 -13.52 3.55 -6.71
N ALA A 222 -12.50 4.32 -7.10
CA ALA A 222 -12.37 4.89 -8.43
C ALA A 222 -12.33 3.80 -9.53
N MET A 223 -11.60 2.71 -9.30
CA MET A 223 -11.57 1.55 -10.20
C MET A 223 -12.96 0.94 -10.39
N GLN A 224 -13.73 0.80 -9.30
CA GLN A 224 -15.09 0.25 -9.36
C GLN A 224 -16.06 1.20 -10.06
N ILE A 225 -16.00 2.51 -9.78
CA ILE A 225 -16.80 3.53 -10.49
C ILE A 225 -16.48 3.52 -11.99
N ALA A 226 -15.20 3.48 -12.35
CA ALA A 226 -14.80 3.41 -13.76
C ALA A 226 -15.30 2.09 -14.40
N SER A 227 -15.21 0.97 -13.70
CA SER A 227 -15.74 -0.32 -14.17
C SER A 227 -17.26 -0.32 -14.35
N ILE A 228 -18.00 0.37 -13.49
CA ILE A 228 -19.45 0.62 -13.66
C ILE A 228 -19.70 1.45 -14.90
N LEU A 229 -18.92 2.52 -15.13
CA LEU A 229 -19.07 3.37 -16.32
C LEU A 229 -18.84 2.57 -17.62
N GLU A 230 -17.83 1.70 -17.66
CA GLU A 230 -17.61 0.79 -18.81
C GLU A 230 -18.75 -0.22 -18.95
N LEU A 231 -19.25 -0.75 -17.84
CA LEU A 231 -20.36 -1.69 -17.84
C LEU A 231 -21.67 -1.06 -18.36
N LEU A 232 -21.88 0.24 -18.11
CA LEU A 232 -23.04 1.00 -18.59
C LEU A 232 -22.85 1.58 -19.99
N ALA A 233 -21.64 1.55 -20.57
CA ALA A 233 -21.36 2.07 -21.91
C ALA A 233 -22.31 1.59 -23.03
N PRO A 234 -22.83 0.34 -23.05
CA PRO A 234 -23.78 -0.08 -24.09
C PRO A 234 -25.12 0.67 -24.08
N LEU A 235 -25.47 1.37 -23.00
CA LEU A 235 -26.69 2.21 -22.93
C LEU A 235 -26.61 3.46 -23.82
N TRP A 236 -25.40 3.86 -24.23
CA TRP A 236 -25.17 5.02 -25.08
C TRP A 236 -24.34 4.68 -26.33
N PRO A 237 -24.88 3.93 -27.30
CA PRO A 237 -24.13 3.53 -28.49
C PRO A 237 -23.52 4.70 -29.27
N GLY A 238 -24.23 5.84 -29.35
CA GLY A 238 -23.77 7.04 -30.05
C GLY A 238 -22.60 7.78 -29.39
N SER A 239 -22.35 7.54 -28.10
CA SER A 239 -21.22 8.13 -27.33
C SER A 239 -20.33 7.04 -26.73
N PHE A 240 -20.40 5.82 -27.26
CA PHE A 240 -19.72 4.65 -26.75
C PHE A 240 -18.22 4.88 -26.57
N LEU A 241 -17.55 5.32 -27.64
CA LEU A 241 -16.09 5.49 -27.64
C LEU A 241 -15.65 6.51 -26.58
N LEU A 242 -16.41 7.59 -26.40
CA LEU A 242 -16.13 8.62 -25.40
C LEU A 242 -16.27 8.05 -23.98
N ILE A 243 -17.39 7.40 -23.68
CA ILE A 243 -17.67 6.83 -22.35
C ILE A 243 -16.67 5.72 -22.00
N ALA A 244 -16.39 4.83 -22.96
CA ALA A 244 -15.42 3.76 -22.80
C ALA A 244 -14.01 4.31 -22.56
N SER A 245 -13.63 5.40 -23.24
CA SER A 245 -12.32 6.05 -23.07
C SER A 245 -12.21 6.73 -21.70
N ILE A 246 -13.24 7.47 -21.26
CA ILE A 246 -13.29 8.08 -19.92
C ILE A 246 -13.18 7.02 -18.83
N SER A 247 -13.91 5.91 -18.96
CA SER A 247 -13.79 4.77 -18.05
C SER A 247 -12.36 4.23 -18.03
N ASN A 248 -11.76 4.00 -19.21
CA ASN A 248 -10.43 3.42 -19.29
C ASN A 248 -9.34 4.35 -18.72
N ILE A 249 -9.48 5.67 -18.88
CA ILE A 249 -8.64 6.66 -18.20
C ILE A 249 -8.78 6.51 -16.68
N GLY A 250 -10.02 6.47 -16.16
CA GLY A 250 -10.29 6.29 -14.74
C GLY A 250 -9.71 4.98 -14.17
N LYS A 251 -9.82 3.86 -14.91
CA LYS A 251 -9.22 2.58 -14.53
C LYS A 251 -7.69 2.66 -14.48
N ASN A 252 -7.04 3.27 -15.48
CA ASN A 252 -5.59 3.42 -15.49
C ASN A 252 -5.10 4.29 -14.32
N ILE A 253 -5.77 5.43 -14.07
CA ILE A 253 -5.47 6.30 -12.93
C ILE A 253 -5.60 5.54 -11.60
N ALA A 254 -6.71 4.83 -11.42
CA ALA A 254 -6.97 4.04 -10.23
C ALA A 254 -5.93 2.90 -10.06
N TRP A 255 -5.53 2.25 -11.15
CA TRP A 255 -4.50 1.22 -11.12
C TRP A 255 -3.13 1.79 -10.71
N LEU A 256 -2.74 2.93 -11.28
CA LEU A 256 -1.50 3.63 -10.93
C LEU A 256 -1.47 4.06 -9.47
N ALA A 257 -2.53 4.74 -9.01
CA ALA A 257 -2.68 5.16 -7.61
C ALA A 257 -2.63 3.97 -6.65
N GLY A 258 -3.37 2.89 -6.97
CA GLY A 258 -3.34 1.65 -6.19
C GLY A 258 -1.95 0.99 -6.20
N SER A 259 -1.24 1.05 -7.32
CA SER A 259 0.10 0.49 -7.46
C SER A 259 1.14 1.23 -6.63
N ALA A 260 1.11 2.56 -6.63
CA ALA A 260 2.05 3.41 -5.89
C ALA A 260 2.03 3.12 -4.39
N THR A 261 0.83 2.97 -3.80
CA THR A 261 0.68 2.70 -2.36
C THR A 261 1.25 1.34 -1.89
N ARG A 262 1.50 0.40 -2.82
CA ARG A 262 1.93 -0.97 -2.46
C ARG A 262 3.29 -0.98 -1.78
N ALA A 263 4.25 -0.19 -2.26
CA ALA A 263 5.60 -0.17 -1.71
C ALA A 263 5.57 0.20 -0.22
N GLN A 264 4.88 1.29 0.12
CA GLN A 264 4.75 1.74 1.50
C GLN A 264 3.97 0.74 2.36
N MET A 265 2.89 0.12 1.86
CA MET A 265 2.17 -0.91 2.59
C MET A 265 3.05 -2.16 2.83
N HIS A 266 3.83 -2.60 1.84
CA HIS A 266 4.73 -3.76 1.96
C HIS A 266 5.88 -3.48 2.93
N LYS A 267 6.39 -2.24 2.99
CA LYS A 267 7.40 -1.80 3.97
C LYS A 267 6.95 -2.11 5.40
N THR A 268 5.67 -1.88 5.72
CA THR A 268 5.12 -2.15 7.08
C THR A 268 5.14 -3.62 7.50
N PHE A 269 5.33 -4.55 6.57
CA PHE A 269 5.40 -5.99 6.86
C PHE A 269 6.82 -6.54 6.92
N ALA A 270 7.82 -5.77 6.48
CA ALA A 270 9.21 -6.20 6.42
C ALA A 270 9.86 -6.16 7.82
N LEU A 271 10.57 -7.23 8.19
CA LEU A 271 11.34 -7.31 9.45
C LEU A 271 12.84 -7.56 9.25
N ARG A 272 13.28 -7.92 8.04
CA ARG A 272 14.67 -8.36 7.77
C ARG A 272 15.16 -7.85 6.41
N ASP A 273 14.92 -6.58 6.11
CA ASP A 273 15.23 -5.96 4.81
C ASP A 273 14.71 -6.78 3.61
N ASN A 274 13.55 -7.40 3.79
CA ASN A 274 12.96 -8.35 2.84
C ASN A 274 11.82 -7.73 2.00
N LEU A 275 11.83 -6.40 1.84
CA LEU A 275 10.80 -5.67 1.07
C LEU A 275 10.64 -6.23 -0.36
N GLY A 276 11.76 -6.47 -1.06
CA GLY A 276 11.72 -7.02 -2.43
C GLY A 276 11.07 -8.41 -2.51
N ASP A 277 11.32 -9.28 -1.53
CA ASP A 277 10.70 -10.61 -1.45
C ASP A 277 9.20 -10.51 -1.14
N ILE A 278 8.80 -9.66 -0.18
CA ILE A 278 7.39 -9.39 0.13
C ILE A 278 6.64 -8.89 -1.11
N THR A 279 7.20 -7.91 -1.82
CA THR A 279 6.61 -7.34 -3.04
C THR A 279 6.51 -8.39 -4.15
N GLY A 280 7.57 -9.17 -4.38
CA GLY A 280 7.56 -10.25 -5.38
C GLY A 280 6.54 -11.35 -5.09
N LYS A 281 6.41 -11.74 -3.81
CA LYS A 281 5.42 -12.72 -3.35
C LYS A 281 4.01 -12.17 -3.44
N SER A 282 3.80 -10.90 -3.05
CA SER A 282 2.52 -10.22 -3.22
C SER A 282 2.11 -10.13 -4.70
N GLY A 283 3.07 -9.95 -5.62
CA GLY A 283 2.84 -10.02 -7.06
C GLY A 283 2.32 -11.41 -7.48
N SER A 284 3.01 -12.47 -7.07
CA SER A 284 2.60 -13.86 -7.35
C SER A 284 1.22 -14.21 -6.79
N GLN A 285 0.94 -13.78 -5.55
CA GLN A 285 -0.37 -13.92 -4.90
C GLN A 285 -1.47 -13.19 -5.70
N THR A 286 -1.19 -11.97 -6.15
CA THR A 286 -2.12 -11.17 -6.95
C THR A 286 -2.41 -11.85 -8.29
N THR A 287 -1.38 -12.31 -9.00
CA THR A 287 -1.56 -13.05 -10.27
C THR A 287 -2.41 -14.31 -10.08
N ALA A 288 -2.13 -15.12 -9.05
CA ALA A 288 -2.92 -16.32 -8.77
C ALA A 288 -4.38 -16.00 -8.45
N ALA A 289 -4.62 -14.99 -7.60
CA ALA A 289 -5.97 -14.50 -7.30
C ALA A 289 -6.69 -14.02 -8.58
N SER A 290 -6.00 -13.27 -9.44
CA SER A 290 -6.55 -12.78 -10.69
C SER A 290 -6.88 -13.89 -11.67
N LEU A 291 -6.07 -14.94 -11.79
CA LEU A 291 -6.39 -16.10 -12.62
C LEU A 291 -7.68 -16.79 -12.17
N ILE A 292 -7.85 -16.97 -10.86
CA ILE A 292 -9.08 -17.54 -10.27
C ILE A 292 -10.27 -16.62 -10.53
N GLY A 293 -10.12 -15.31 -10.26
CA GLY A 293 -11.18 -14.33 -10.47
C GLY A 293 -11.59 -14.20 -11.93
N THR A 294 -10.63 -14.23 -12.86
CA THR A 294 -10.92 -14.22 -14.30
C THR A 294 -11.64 -15.49 -14.74
N ALA A 295 -11.19 -16.67 -14.30
CA ALA A 295 -11.88 -17.93 -14.62
C ALA A 295 -13.33 -17.93 -14.09
N LEU A 296 -13.53 -17.48 -12.85
CA LEU A 296 -14.86 -17.34 -12.27
C LEU A 296 -15.72 -16.32 -13.03
N GLY A 297 -15.14 -15.16 -13.38
CA GLY A 297 -15.80 -14.13 -14.16
C GLY A 297 -16.26 -14.65 -15.52
N VAL A 298 -15.42 -15.41 -16.23
CA VAL A 298 -15.76 -16.03 -17.53
C VAL A 298 -16.89 -17.05 -17.39
N VAL A 299 -16.86 -17.89 -16.35
CA VAL A 299 -17.94 -18.85 -16.09
C VAL A 299 -19.26 -18.12 -15.80
N ILE A 300 -19.25 -17.12 -14.92
CA ILE A 300 -20.45 -16.32 -14.60
C ILE A 300 -20.98 -15.64 -15.86
N SER A 301 -20.09 -14.95 -16.57
CA SER A 301 -20.33 -14.30 -17.85
C SER A 301 -21.03 -15.22 -18.86
N GLY A 302 -20.47 -16.42 -19.09
CA GLY A 302 -21.02 -17.41 -20.02
C GLY A 302 -22.37 -17.98 -19.56
N THR A 303 -22.55 -18.21 -18.25
CA THR A 303 -23.85 -18.66 -17.74
C THR A 303 -24.95 -17.62 -17.93
N ILE A 304 -24.65 -16.34 -17.69
CA ILE A 304 -25.60 -15.24 -17.90
C ILE A 304 -26.05 -15.18 -19.38
N THR A 305 -25.13 -15.33 -20.32
CA THR A 305 -25.44 -15.33 -21.75
C THR A 305 -26.27 -16.56 -22.17
N LYS A 306 -26.04 -17.73 -21.56
CA LYS A 306 -26.77 -18.97 -21.90
C LYS A 306 -28.22 -18.99 -21.44
N TYR A 307 -28.51 -18.45 -20.26
CA TYR A 307 -29.86 -18.52 -19.65
C TYR A 307 -30.78 -17.35 -20.04
N ASN A 308 -30.29 -16.41 -20.86
CA ASN A 308 -31.10 -15.33 -21.46
C ASN A 308 -31.13 -15.48 -22.99
N PRO A 309 -31.80 -16.51 -23.56
CA PRO A 309 -31.79 -16.80 -25.00
C PRO A 309 -32.57 -15.79 -25.88
N ASP A 310 -33.32 -14.86 -25.31
CA ASP A 310 -34.00 -13.78 -26.06
C ASP A 310 -33.04 -12.73 -26.66
N ILE A 311 -31.73 -12.97 -26.61
CA ILE A 311 -30.69 -12.18 -27.29
C ILE A 311 -30.86 -12.21 -28.83
N THR A 312 -31.58 -13.19 -29.39
CA THR A 312 -31.93 -13.21 -30.83
C THR A 312 -33.12 -12.30 -31.20
N ALA A 313 -33.94 -11.87 -30.24
CA ALA A 313 -35.00 -10.87 -30.45
C ALA A 313 -34.45 -9.46 -30.19
N ALA A 314 -33.44 -9.08 -30.97
CA ALA A 314 -32.80 -7.78 -30.89
C ALA A 314 -33.74 -6.66 -31.35
N THR A 315 -34.49 -6.07 -30.44
CA THR A 315 -35.10 -4.74 -30.63
C THR A 315 -34.74 -3.73 -29.54
N SER A 316 -33.94 -4.09 -28.55
CA SER A 316 -33.39 -3.10 -27.60
C SER A 316 -32.04 -3.55 -27.05
N ALA A 317 -31.01 -2.72 -27.21
CA ALA A 317 -29.65 -2.91 -26.69
C ALA A 317 -29.55 -3.04 -25.15
N VAL A 318 -30.69 -3.05 -24.45
CA VAL A 318 -30.87 -2.91 -23.00
C VAL A 318 -30.94 -4.26 -22.26
N GLN A 319 -31.27 -5.37 -22.94
CA GLN A 319 -31.65 -6.64 -22.30
C GLN A 319 -30.54 -7.43 -21.56
N PRO A 320 -29.25 -7.48 -21.96
CA PRO A 320 -28.24 -8.27 -21.22
C PRO A 320 -27.55 -7.53 -20.06
N ILE A 321 -27.85 -6.25 -19.82
CA ILE A 321 -27.11 -5.43 -18.84
C ILE A 321 -27.58 -5.72 -17.41
N ILE A 322 -28.88 -5.98 -17.20
CA ILE A 322 -29.45 -6.17 -15.86
C ILE A 322 -28.82 -7.39 -15.14
N PRO A 323 -28.73 -8.59 -15.76
CA PRO A 323 -28.12 -9.73 -15.09
C PRO A 323 -26.61 -9.55 -14.82
N ILE A 324 -25.88 -8.88 -15.74
CA ILE A 324 -24.45 -8.59 -15.55
C ILE A 324 -24.27 -7.56 -14.42
N PHE A 325 -25.13 -6.54 -14.35
CA PHE A 325 -25.12 -5.56 -13.26
C PHE A 325 -25.43 -6.19 -11.91
N LEU A 326 -26.45 -7.07 -11.85
CA LEU A 326 -26.79 -7.83 -10.64
C LEU A 326 -25.65 -8.75 -10.19
N ALA A 327 -24.92 -9.36 -11.13
CA ALA A 327 -23.72 -10.12 -10.80
C ALA A 327 -22.56 -9.22 -10.36
N PHE A 328 -22.37 -8.06 -11.00
CA PHE A 328 -21.29 -7.12 -10.72
C PHE A 328 -21.38 -6.54 -9.30
N GLY A 329 -22.57 -6.09 -8.87
CA GLY A 329 -22.78 -5.38 -7.61
C GLY A 329 -22.19 -6.07 -6.37
N PRO A 330 -22.52 -7.35 -6.08
CA PRO A 330 -21.99 -8.07 -4.94
C PRO A 330 -20.45 -8.23 -4.97
N PHE A 331 -19.87 -8.52 -6.14
CA PHE A 331 -18.42 -8.64 -6.28
C PHE A 331 -17.71 -7.28 -6.14
N SER A 332 -18.32 -6.20 -6.64
CA SER A 332 -17.81 -4.83 -6.49
C SER A 332 -17.81 -4.39 -5.03
N PHE A 333 -18.92 -4.61 -4.32
CA PHE A 333 -19.01 -4.36 -2.89
C PHE A 333 -17.97 -5.18 -2.12
N PHE A 334 -17.87 -6.47 -2.41
CA PHE A 334 -16.90 -7.34 -1.74
C PHE A 334 -15.44 -6.98 -2.09
N ASN A 335 -15.17 -6.47 -3.30
CA ASN A 335 -13.86 -5.95 -3.67
C ASN A 335 -13.48 -4.73 -2.81
N ILE A 336 -14.37 -3.75 -2.68
CA ILE A 336 -14.14 -2.56 -1.83
C ILE A 336 -13.99 -2.98 -0.37
N TYR A 337 -14.88 -3.85 0.12
CA TYR A 337 -14.83 -4.36 1.49
C TYR A 337 -13.55 -5.15 1.79
N GLY A 338 -13.11 -6.00 0.86
CA GLY A 338 -11.86 -6.75 0.99
C GLY A 338 -10.65 -5.83 1.10
N ASN A 339 -10.62 -4.73 0.34
CA ASN A 339 -9.57 -3.72 0.45
C ASN A 339 -9.63 -2.97 1.78
N TYR A 340 -10.82 -2.59 2.24
CA TYR A 340 -11.00 -2.00 3.56
C TYR A 340 -10.46 -2.93 4.65
N ARG A 341 -10.83 -4.21 4.62
CA ARG A 341 -10.38 -5.21 5.59
C ARG A 341 -8.88 -5.50 5.51
N SER A 342 -8.27 -5.51 4.32
CA SER A 342 -6.82 -5.70 4.19
C SER A 342 -6.06 -4.48 4.73
N SER A 343 -6.50 -3.27 4.42
CA SER A 343 -5.90 -2.02 4.90
C SER A 343 -5.88 -1.88 6.43
N LEU A 344 -6.83 -2.49 7.15
CA LEU A 344 -6.82 -2.53 8.62
C LEU A 344 -5.64 -3.31 9.22
N TYR A 345 -5.00 -4.21 8.46
CA TYR A 345 -3.80 -4.94 8.91
C TYR A 345 -2.50 -4.18 8.66
N VAL A 346 -2.54 -3.07 7.91
CA VAL A 346 -1.38 -2.23 7.64
C VAL A 346 -1.20 -1.27 8.81
N THR A 347 0.02 -1.21 9.35
CA THR A 347 0.38 -0.32 10.46
C THR A 347 1.58 0.51 10.05
N THR A 348 1.38 1.81 9.87
CA THR A 348 2.42 2.74 9.41
C THR A 348 3.05 3.48 10.59
N SER A 349 4.37 3.41 10.69
CA SER A 349 5.23 4.03 11.71
C SER A 349 5.61 5.48 11.40
N THR A 350 5.38 5.96 10.17
CA THR A 350 5.70 7.35 9.77
C THR A 350 4.75 8.35 10.43
N LEU A 351 5.16 9.60 10.57
CA LEU A 351 4.25 10.65 11.04
C LEU A 351 3.69 11.41 9.83
N ASN A 352 2.36 11.47 9.72
CA ASN A 352 1.67 12.42 8.87
C ASN A 352 0.82 13.35 9.75
N VAL A 353 0.21 14.37 9.16
CA VAL A 353 -0.61 15.34 9.92
C VAL A 353 -1.68 14.65 10.78
N PRO A 354 -2.55 13.76 10.24
CA PRO A 354 -3.55 13.06 11.06
C PRO A 354 -2.98 12.28 12.26
N ARG A 355 -1.93 11.48 12.02
CA ARG A 355 -1.32 10.65 13.07
C ARG A 355 -0.65 11.50 14.14
N ALA A 356 0.05 12.56 13.73
CA ALA A 356 0.72 13.47 14.67
C ALA A 356 -0.30 14.24 15.53
N GLU A 357 -1.39 14.74 14.95
CA GLU A 357 -2.46 15.39 15.72
C GLU A 357 -3.10 14.45 16.73
N MET A 358 -3.41 13.20 16.35
CA MET A 358 -3.99 12.22 17.28
C MET A 358 -3.07 11.94 18.48
N ILE A 359 -1.76 11.82 18.25
CA ILE A 359 -0.77 11.59 19.32
C ILE A 359 -0.68 12.81 20.23
N LEU A 360 -0.51 13.99 19.65
CA LEU A 360 -0.29 15.23 20.40
C LEU A 360 -1.53 15.68 21.15
N TYR A 361 -2.72 15.57 20.55
CA TYR A 361 -3.98 15.86 21.23
C TYR A 361 -4.20 14.94 22.42
N GLY A 362 -3.96 13.64 22.25
CA GLY A 362 -4.05 12.67 23.35
C GLY A 362 -3.05 12.95 24.48
N LEU A 363 -1.83 13.39 24.14
CA LEU A 363 -0.81 13.76 25.10
C LEU A 363 -1.19 15.05 25.86
N LEU A 364 -1.59 16.10 25.16
CA LEU A 364 -1.91 17.41 25.74
C LEU A 364 -3.11 17.31 26.71
N ASN A 365 -4.18 16.59 26.32
CA ASN A 365 -5.33 16.34 27.19
C ASN A 365 -4.99 15.61 28.49
N GLN A 366 -3.94 14.77 28.47
CA GLN A 366 -3.51 14.04 29.66
C GLN A 366 -2.54 14.86 30.52
N LEU A 367 -1.76 15.76 29.92
CA LEU A 367 -0.85 16.67 30.61
C LEU A 367 -1.56 17.79 31.35
N ASP A 368 -2.70 18.28 30.83
CA ASP A 368 -3.50 19.32 31.49
C ASP A 368 -4.05 18.86 32.86
N GLY A 369 -4.12 17.53 33.08
CA GLY A 369 -4.43 16.94 34.39
C GLY A 369 -3.24 16.80 35.35
N ALA A 370 -1.99 17.04 34.91
CA ALA A 370 -0.76 16.68 35.65
C ALA A 370 0.08 17.92 36.02
N THR A 371 -0.14 18.47 37.21
CA THR A 371 0.38 19.76 37.70
C THR A 371 1.88 19.79 38.13
N THR A 372 2.80 18.99 37.57
CA THR A 372 4.22 19.09 37.99
C THR A 372 5.26 18.65 36.95
N LEU A 373 6.16 19.57 36.58
CA LEU A 373 7.20 19.44 35.53
C LEU A 373 8.16 18.23 35.68
N SER A 374 8.39 17.74 36.91
CA SER A 374 9.25 16.57 37.17
C SER A 374 8.55 15.23 36.96
N LYS A 375 7.22 15.17 37.05
CA LYS A 375 6.40 13.99 36.69
C LYS A 375 6.27 13.84 35.17
N ILE A 376 6.19 14.97 34.45
CA ILE A 376 6.04 15.05 32.99
C ILE A 376 7.11 14.22 32.24
N LYS A 377 8.37 14.19 32.71
CA LYS A 377 9.45 13.43 32.04
C LYS A 377 9.26 11.91 32.05
N CYS A 378 8.72 11.33 33.13
CA CYS A 378 8.41 9.89 33.17
C CYS A 378 7.10 9.58 32.46
N ASP A 379 6.11 10.48 32.60
CA ASP A 379 4.78 10.32 32.03
C ASP A 379 4.79 10.29 30.50
N ILE A 380 5.49 11.22 29.81
CA ILE A 380 5.42 11.33 28.33
C ILE A 380 5.69 9.98 27.63
N ARG A 381 6.64 9.16 28.13
CA ARG A 381 6.97 7.86 27.54
C ARG A 381 5.81 6.86 27.62
N ASP A 382 5.06 6.89 28.71
CA ASP A 382 3.94 5.96 28.94
C ASP A 382 2.65 6.47 28.29
N LEU A 383 2.51 7.78 28.11
CA LEU A 383 1.35 8.43 27.50
C LEU A 383 1.34 8.33 25.96
N ILE A 384 2.51 8.31 25.30
CA ILE A 384 2.55 8.22 23.83
C ILE A 384 1.94 6.90 23.34
N SER A 385 0.95 7.04 22.46
CA SER A 385 0.29 5.91 21.82
C SER A 385 1.20 5.24 20.79
N SER A 386 1.24 3.91 20.80
CA SER A 386 1.99 3.12 19.82
C SER A 386 1.39 3.24 18.40
N PRO A 387 2.19 3.02 17.33
CA PRO A 387 1.68 3.01 15.95
C PRO A 387 0.49 2.07 15.77
N LYS A 388 0.47 0.91 16.42
CA LYS A 388 -0.65 -0.05 16.35
C LYS A 388 -1.96 0.53 16.87
N LYS A 389 -1.92 1.29 17.96
CA LYS A 389 -3.10 1.91 18.57
C LYS A 389 -3.64 3.02 17.66
N VAL A 390 -2.78 3.96 17.27
CA VAL A 390 -3.16 5.06 16.37
C VAL A 390 -3.70 4.52 15.04
N SER A 391 -3.07 3.49 14.48
CA SER A 391 -3.50 2.86 13.24
C SER A 391 -4.87 2.17 13.30
N SER A 392 -5.33 1.79 14.51
CA SER A 392 -6.66 1.22 14.74
C SER A 392 -7.76 2.27 14.86
N GLU A 393 -7.40 3.49 15.25
CA GLU A 393 -8.29 4.65 15.36
C GLU A 393 -8.30 5.50 14.07
N GLU A 394 -7.34 5.28 13.17
CA GLU A 394 -7.18 5.99 11.91
C GLU A 394 -8.38 5.81 10.96
N ILE A 395 -9.02 6.93 10.59
CA ILE A 395 -10.12 6.96 9.62
C ILE A 395 -9.56 7.27 8.22
N PHE A 396 -9.52 6.26 7.35
CA PHE A 396 -9.01 6.41 5.97
C PHE A 396 -10.10 6.32 4.87
N VAL A 397 -11.36 6.06 5.24
CA VAL A 397 -12.48 5.97 4.29
C VAL A 397 -13.13 7.34 4.07
N GLY A 398 -13.25 8.13 5.14
CA GLY A 398 -13.86 9.45 5.12
C GLY A 398 -12.85 10.59 5.03
N ARG A 399 -13.34 11.82 5.14
CA ARG A 399 -12.49 13.00 5.36
C ARG A 399 -11.97 12.97 6.79
N TYR A 400 -10.67 13.16 6.96
CA TYR A 400 -10.07 13.37 8.27
C TYR A 400 -10.58 14.68 8.87
N HIS A 401 -10.94 14.64 10.14
CA HIS A 401 -11.31 15.82 10.93
C HIS A 401 -10.31 15.92 12.07
N SER A 402 -9.69 17.09 12.20
CA SER A 402 -8.75 17.35 13.30
C SER A 402 -9.46 17.23 14.64
N PRO A 403 -8.83 16.64 15.67
CA PRO A 403 -9.38 16.63 17.02
C PRO A 403 -9.37 18.03 17.66
N PHE A 404 -8.55 18.95 17.15
CA PHE A 404 -8.51 20.35 17.60
C PHE A 404 -9.62 21.17 16.93
N GLU A 405 -10.23 22.10 17.68
CA GLU A 405 -11.27 22.99 17.17
C GLU A 405 -10.72 24.05 16.20
N ILE A 406 -9.51 24.55 16.49
CA ILE A 406 -8.83 25.53 15.67
C ILE A 406 -8.11 24.80 14.53
N PRO A 407 -8.38 25.10 13.24
CA PRO A 407 -7.70 24.49 12.12
C PRO A 407 -6.24 24.96 12.00
N LEU A 408 -5.38 24.05 11.54
CA LEU A 408 -3.97 24.31 11.21
C LEU A 408 -3.78 24.30 9.69
N GLU A 409 -3.20 25.35 9.15
CA GLU A 409 -2.72 25.43 7.77
C GLU A 409 -1.19 25.30 7.77
N ILE A 410 -0.67 24.30 7.04
CA ILE A 410 0.77 24.11 6.90
C ILE A 410 1.20 24.66 5.54
N GLU A 411 2.17 25.56 5.57
CA GLU A 411 2.73 26.29 4.44
C GLU A 411 1.67 26.93 3.52
N PRO A 412 0.67 27.65 4.06
CA PRO A 412 -0.28 28.35 3.21
C PRO A 412 0.44 29.44 2.42
N ALA A 413 0.03 29.64 1.16
CA ALA A 413 0.69 30.61 0.31
C ALA A 413 0.56 32.03 0.89
N LEU A 414 1.67 32.76 1.00
CA LEU A 414 1.74 34.06 1.69
C LEU A 414 0.74 35.11 1.19
N HIS A 415 0.35 35.05 -0.09
CA HIS A 415 -0.63 35.95 -0.69
C HIS A 415 -2.06 35.79 -0.13
N HIS A 416 -2.33 34.76 0.67
CA HIS A 416 -3.57 34.66 1.45
C HIS A 416 -3.62 35.69 2.59
N TYR A 417 -2.47 36.11 3.10
CA TYR A 417 -2.36 37.00 4.26
C TYR A 417 -2.04 38.45 3.87
N THR A 418 -1.46 38.67 2.68
CA THR A 418 -1.11 40.02 2.22
C THR A 418 -1.40 40.21 0.73
N SER A 419 -1.63 41.46 0.31
CA SER A 419 -1.78 41.77 -1.11
C SER A 419 -0.46 41.50 -1.85
N LYS A 420 -0.53 41.14 -3.14
CA LYS A 420 0.66 40.82 -3.98
C LYS A 420 1.80 41.86 -3.88
N LYS A 421 1.48 43.12 -3.55
CA LYS A 421 2.44 44.21 -3.37
C LYS A 421 3.25 44.12 -2.06
N HIS A 422 2.67 43.55 -0.99
CA HIS A 422 3.30 43.45 0.35
C HIS A 422 3.70 42.01 0.72
N VAL A 423 3.56 41.05 -0.21
CA VAL A 423 4.06 39.68 -0.02
C VAL A 423 5.57 39.70 0.23
N HIS A 424 6.30 40.55 -0.49
CA HIS A 424 7.73 40.72 -0.30
C HIS A 424 8.07 41.28 1.08
N ASP A 425 7.27 42.21 1.61
CA ASP A 425 7.50 42.81 2.94
C ASP A 425 7.22 41.81 4.06
N LEU A 426 6.15 41.02 3.96
CA LEU A 426 5.86 39.95 4.93
C LEU A 426 6.95 38.85 4.87
N HIS A 427 7.35 38.47 3.65
CA HIS A 427 8.44 37.52 3.47
C HIS A 427 9.75 38.04 4.05
N ALA A 428 10.10 39.31 3.80
CA ALA A 428 11.27 39.97 4.37
C ALA A 428 11.19 40.08 5.89
N ALA A 429 10.01 40.37 6.46
CA ALA A 429 9.82 40.43 7.91
C ALA A 429 9.95 39.05 8.58
N LEU A 430 9.39 37.99 7.96
CA LEU A 430 9.56 36.61 8.42
C LEU A 430 11.03 36.17 8.29
N LYS A 431 11.70 36.52 7.19
CA LYS A 431 13.13 36.23 6.97
C LYS A 431 14.02 36.97 7.96
N GLN A 432 13.76 38.25 8.22
CA GLN A 432 14.51 39.06 9.19
C GLN A 432 14.30 38.53 10.61
N LYS A 433 13.09 38.07 10.96
CA LYS A 433 12.83 37.37 12.22
C LYS A 433 13.50 35.99 12.30
N GLY A 434 13.55 35.24 11.20
CA GLY A 434 14.26 33.96 11.11
C GLY A 434 15.78 34.10 11.24
N LEU A 435 16.34 35.25 10.86
CA LEU A 435 17.74 35.60 11.13
C LEU A 435 17.99 35.96 12.60
N LEU A 436 16.95 36.31 13.35
CA LEU A 436 17.02 36.73 14.76
C LEU A 436 16.71 35.58 15.75
N HIS A 437 15.98 34.56 15.33
CA HIS A 437 15.65 33.38 16.13
C HIS A 437 16.34 32.13 15.57
N SER A 438 16.82 31.24 16.46
CA SER A 438 17.46 29.98 16.07
C SER A 438 16.49 28.94 15.49
N GLU A 439 15.18 29.16 15.62
CA GLU A 439 14.16 28.21 15.19
C GLU A 439 13.89 28.32 13.70
N GLU A 440 13.89 27.17 13.01
CA GLU A 440 13.67 27.08 11.57
C GLU A 440 12.17 26.96 11.19
N TYR A 441 11.27 27.44 12.05
CA TYR A 441 9.81 27.42 11.82
C TYR A 441 9.12 28.72 12.27
N PHE A 442 7.98 29.04 11.65
CA PHE A 442 7.23 30.27 11.88
C PHE A 442 5.75 29.98 12.10
N LEU A 443 5.16 30.64 13.09
CA LEU A 443 3.74 30.50 13.44
C LEU A 443 3.03 31.84 13.34
N LEU A 444 1.86 31.85 12.71
CA LEU A 444 0.96 32.99 12.66
C LEU A 444 -0.43 32.56 13.13
N HIS A 445 -0.89 33.16 14.22
CA HIS A 445 -2.28 33.07 14.64
C HIS A 445 -3.11 34.13 13.92
N VAL A 446 -4.23 33.73 13.34
CA VAL A 446 -5.18 34.64 12.68
C VAL A 446 -6.51 34.63 13.45
N PRO A 447 -6.85 35.73 14.14
CA PRO A 447 -8.05 35.82 14.98
C PRO A 447 -9.34 35.96 14.15
N TYR A 448 -10.49 35.76 14.82
CA TYR A 448 -11.82 35.61 14.22
C TYR A 448 -12.30 36.82 13.37
N HIS A 449 -11.65 38.00 13.44
CA HIS A 449 -12.17 39.21 12.77
C HIS A 449 -11.19 40.23 12.15
N HIS A 450 -9.89 39.98 12.05
CA HIS A 450 -8.96 40.94 11.42
C HIS A 450 -8.04 40.26 10.40
N LEU A 451 -8.22 40.49 9.09
CA LEU A 451 -7.25 41.35 8.35
C LEU A 451 -7.79 42.05 7.08
N PHE A 452 -9.07 41.91 6.68
CA PHE A 452 -9.58 42.56 5.45
C PHE A 452 -10.91 43.34 5.58
N GLY A 453 -11.42 43.54 6.80
CA GLY A 453 -12.72 44.21 7.05
C GLY A 453 -12.80 45.69 6.66
N ASN A 454 -11.68 46.40 6.56
CA ASN A 454 -11.68 47.85 6.30
C ASN A 454 -11.59 48.25 4.81
N LEU A 455 -11.47 47.30 3.87
CA LEU A 455 -11.50 47.61 2.42
C LEU A 455 -12.81 47.22 1.72
N ARG A 456 -13.83 46.75 2.45
CA ARG A 456 -15.14 46.38 1.88
C ARG A 456 -16.33 47.22 2.36
N LYS A 457 -16.11 48.35 3.05
CA LYS A 457 -17.17 49.35 3.28
C LYS A 457 -17.45 50.17 2.01
N MET A 458 -17.96 49.52 0.98
CA MET A 458 -18.78 50.15 -0.05
C MET A 458 -19.59 49.09 -0.78
N LYS A 459 -20.72 48.70 -0.17
CA LYS A 459 -22.00 48.48 -0.87
C LYS A 459 -23.11 48.30 0.17
N ARG A 460 -24.18 49.06 -0.04
CA ARG A 460 -25.33 49.26 0.87
C ARG A 460 -26.02 47.96 1.29
N PRO A 461 -26.65 47.90 2.47
CA PRO A 461 -27.41 46.73 2.89
C PRO A 461 -28.77 46.71 2.16
N ILE A 462 -29.10 45.58 1.55
CA ILE A 462 -30.48 45.26 1.19
C ILE A 462 -31.01 44.34 2.28
N GLN A 463 -32.05 44.81 2.97
CA GLN A 463 -32.85 44.04 3.91
C GLN A 463 -33.47 42.83 3.21
N GLN A 464 -33.40 41.66 3.84
CA GLN A 464 -34.52 40.71 3.79
C GLN A 464 -34.51 39.77 5.01
N ASN A 465 -35.72 39.61 5.54
CA ASN A 465 -36.08 39.04 6.83
C ASN A 465 -35.95 37.51 6.91
N SER A 466 -35.68 37.06 8.15
CA SER A 466 -36.23 35.89 8.85
C SER A 466 -36.74 34.71 8.01
N HIS A 467 -36.07 33.55 8.13
CA HIS A 467 -36.64 32.41 8.87
C HIS A 467 -35.58 31.34 9.20
N ARG A 468 -35.67 30.84 10.43
CA ARG A 468 -34.97 29.71 11.05
C ARG A 468 -34.90 28.48 10.12
N HIS A 469 -33.70 27.98 9.82
CA HIS A 469 -33.41 26.55 9.73
C HIS A 469 -31.91 26.29 10.00
N LYS A 470 -31.64 25.43 10.99
CA LYS A 470 -30.30 24.96 11.39
C LYS A 470 -29.72 24.07 10.29
N HIS A 471 -28.97 24.64 9.37
CA HIS A 471 -28.00 23.94 8.54
C HIS A 471 -26.81 24.89 8.33
N HIS A 472 -25.78 24.78 9.18
CA HIS A 472 -24.52 25.50 8.98
C HIS A 472 -23.64 24.76 7.97
N THR A 473 -24.03 24.82 6.70
CA THR A 473 -23.06 24.91 5.60
C THR A 473 -22.65 26.38 5.49
N GLN A 474 -21.63 26.80 6.25
CA GLN A 474 -21.02 28.13 6.13
C GLN A 474 -19.71 28.05 5.34
N LEU A 475 -19.55 29.00 4.42
CA LEU A 475 -18.39 29.22 3.57
C LEU A 475 -17.08 29.44 4.38
N PRO A 476 -15.90 29.15 3.80
CA PRO A 476 -14.62 29.05 4.52
C PRO A 476 -13.92 30.41 4.77
N GLY A 477 -14.66 31.44 5.17
CA GLY A 477 -14.14 32.82 5.24
C GLY A 477 -14.10 33.47 6.63
N SER A 478 -14.36 32.74 7.71
CA SER A 478 -14.58 33.33 9.04
C SER A 478 -14.37 32.30 10.16
N ARG A 479 -13.17 31.72 10.24
CA ARG A 479 -12.74 30.94 11.39
C ARG A 479 -11.33 31.34 11.77
N GLN A 480 -11.11 31.53 13.07
CA GLN A 480 -9.78 31.60 13.67
C GLN A 480 -8.97 30.38 13.18
N HIS A 481 -7.73 30.60 12.76
CA HIS A 481 -6.85 29.52 12.30
C HIS A 481 -5.40 29.82 12.65
N LEU A 482 -4.60 28.77 12.71
CA LEU A 482 -3.15 28.84 12.93
C LEU A 482 -2.43 28.43 11.67
N SER A 483 -1.38 29.15 11.32
CA SER A 483 -0.59 28.89 10.12
C SER A 483 0.86 28.64 10.47
N LEU A 484 1.44 27.56 9.95
CA LEU A 484 2.79 27.10 10.23
C LEU A 484 3.61 27.08 8.93
N TRP A 485 4.75 27.75 8.91
CA TRP A 485 5.71 27.67 7.81
C TRP A 485 7.04 27.12 8.30
N PHE A 486 7.74 26.40 7.43
CA PHE A 486 9.10 25.96 7.69
C PHE A 486 10.09 26.77 6.84
N SER A 487 11.25 27.02 7.43
CA SER A 487 12.42 27.53 6.71
C SER A 487 12.95 26.45 5.76
N GLN A 488 13.66 26.86 4.72
CA GLN A 488 14.30 25.94 3.79
C GLN A 488 15.33 25.01 4.47
N ASN A 489 15.99 25.49 5.54
CA ASN A 489 16.98 24.71 6.28
C ASN A 489 16.37 23.80 7.36
N ALA A 490 15.05 23.86 7.56
CA ALA A 490 14.37 23.06 8.58
C ALA A 490 14.60 21.57 8.34
N ASN A 491 15.18 20.92 9.35
CA ASN A 491 15.33 19.47 9.37
C ASN A 491 14.03 18.83 9.90
N THR A 492 13.95 17.49 9.85
CA THR A 492 12.77 16.77 10.31
C THR A 492 12.43 17.03 11.79
N ARG A 493 13.42 17.23 12.66
CA ARG A 493 13.21 17.56 14.07
C ARG A 493 12.58 18.95 14.21
N ASP A 494 13.06 19.94 13.46
CA ASP A 494 12.49 21.30 13.45
C ASP A 494 11.04 21.27 12.98
N MET A 495 10.73 20.42 11.99
CA MET A 495 9.37 20.21 11.51
C MET A 495 8.46 19.62 12.59
N ILE A 496 8.94 18.58 13.31
CA ILE A 496 8.20 18.00 14.43
C ILE A 496 8.03 19.03 15.55
N LYS A 497 9.07 19.80 15.88
CA LYS A 497 9.06 20.82 16.93
C LYS A 497 8.04 21.92 16.62
N GLY A 498 8.08 22.47 15.42
CA GLY A 498 7.12 23.48 14.96
C GLY A 498 5.68 22.95 14.94
N PHE A 499 5.48 21.70 14.53
CA PHE A 499 4.16 21.06 14.57
C PHE A 499 3.66 20.83 16.01
N CYS A 500 4.54 20.44 16.93
CA CYS A 500 4.21 20.31 18.36
C CYS A 500 3.82 21.65 18.97
N HIS A 501 4.58 22.70 18.67
CA HIS A 501 4.28 24.07 19.11
C HIS A 501 2.93 24.54 18.56
N ALA A 502 2.65 24.26 17.28
CA ALA A 502 1.36 24.55 16.68
C ALA A 502 0.20 23.85 17.41
N CYS A 503 0.34 22.56 17.72
CA CYS A 503 -0.68 21.80 18.45
C CYS A 503 -0.87 22.29 19.88
N ALA A 504 0.22 22.64 20.58
CA ALA A 504 0.15 23.18 21.94
C ALA A 504 -0.58 24.53 21.98
N ILE A 505 -0.30 25.43 21.03
CA ILE A 505 -1.02 26.70 20.89
C ILE A 505 -2.51 26.46 20.61
N ARG A 506 -2.83 25.58 19.66
CA ARG A 506 -4.23 25.26 19.32
C ARG A 506 -4.98 24.75 20.52
N HIS A 507 -4.37 23.86 21.31
CA HIS A 507 -4.97 23.34 22.53
C HIS A 507 -5.18 24.41 23.60
N ALA A 508 -4.16 25.25 23.85
CA ALA A 508 -4.26 26.31 24.85
C ALA A 508 -5.36 27.33 24.48
N LEU A 509 -5.50 27.65 23.19
CA LEU A 509 -6.51 28.56 22.68
C LEU A 509 -7.94 28.00 22.71
N GLU A 510 -8.15 26.68 22.81
CA GLU A 510 -9.48 26.06 22.96
C GLU A 510 -10.14 26.41 24.31
N TYR A 511 -9.34 26.67 25.35
CA TYR A 511 -9.82 27.03 26.68
C TYR A 511 -9.96 28.53 26.91
N VAL A 512 -9.53 29.35 25.95
CA VAL A 512 -9.68 30.80 26.02
C VAL A 512 -11.07 31.18 25.51
N ASP A 513 -11.79 31.99 26.28
CA ASP A 513 -13.10 32.50 25.86
C ASP A 513 -12.95 33.25 24.51
N PRO A 514 -13.75 32.93 23.47
CA PRO A 514 -13.70 33.60 22.17
C PRO A 514 -13.79 35.13 22.27
N ALA A 515 -14.43 35.67 23.31
CA ALA A 515 -14.53 37.11 23.56
C ALA A 515 -13.18 37.75 23.97
N THR A 516 -12.28 36.98 24.59
CA THR A 516 -10.93 37.41 25.00
C THR A 516 -9.84 37.03 24.00
N SER A 517 -10.12 36.16 23.02
CA SER A 517 -9.16 35.79 21.95
C SER A 517 -8.72 36.97 21.05
N GLU A 518 -9.32 38.15 21.20
CA GLU A 518 -8.87 39.39 20.54
C GLU A 518 -7.75 40.13 21.31
N ASP A 519 -7.48 39.76 22.56
CA ASP A 519 -6.38 40.32 23.34
C ASP A 519 -5.04 39.78 22.83
N LYS A 520 -4.28 40.66 22.17
CA LYS A 520 -2.99 40.33 21.57
C LYS A 520 -1.97 39.92 22.63
N ASP A 521 -2.02 40.51 23.82
CA ASP A 521 -1.01 40.26 24.85
C ASP A 521 -1.23 38.87 25.45
N GLN A 522 -2.49 38.48 25.68
CA GLN A 522 -2.84 37.13 26.12
C GLN A 522 -2.44 36.05 25.10
N VAL A 523 -2.67 36.26 23.80
CA VAL A 523 -2.25 35.31 22.76
C VAL A 523 -0.73 35.21 22.67
N LEU A 524 0.00 36.32 22.83
CA LEU A 524 1.46 36.33 22.86
C LEU A 524 2.03 35.59 24.06
N ASP A 525 1.41 35.73 25.23
CA ASP A 525 1.79 34.98 26.44
C ASP A 525 1.56 33.48 26.24
N ILE A 526 0.42 33.08 25.67
CA ILE A 526 0.16 31.66 25.31
C ILE A 526 1.23 31.13 24.36
N ILE A 527 1.59 31.88 23.32
CA ILE A 527 2.63 31.47 22.36
C ILE A 527 3.98 31.31 23.07
N ARG A 528 4.31 32.21 24.00
CA ARG A 528 5.56 32.15 24.78
C ARG A 528 5.58 30.96 25.73
N ASP A 529 4.52 30.74 26.48
CA ASP A 529 4.42 29.67 27.47
C ASP A 529 4.45 28.30 26.80
N THR A 530 3.71 28.14 25.69
CA THR A 530 3.73 26.92 24.88
C THR A 530 5.09 26.70 24.22
N HIS A 531 5.81 27.75 23.84
CA HIS A 531 7.18 27.63 23.32
C HIS A 531 8.12 27.06 24.39
N ILE A 532 8.11 27.63 25.61
CA ILE A 532 8.93 27.16 26.73
C ILE A 532 8.58 25.71 27.10
N LEU A 533 7.29 25.36 27.08
CA LEU A 533 6.82 24.00 27.32
C LEU A 533 7.38 23.01 26.28
N VAL A 534 7.28 23.34 24.99
CA VAL A 534 7.79 22.50 23.91
C VAL A 534 9.31 22.38 24.00
N GLU A 535 10.03 23.48 24.20
CA GLU A 535 11.50 23.45 24.32
C GLU A 535 11.99 22.50 25.41
N ASN A 536 11.37 22.58 26.60
CA ASN A 536 11.76 21.76 27.74
C ASN A 536 11.37 20.28 27.60
N SER A 537 10.34 19.97 26.80
CA SER A 537 9.79 18.62 26.66
C SER A 537 10.18 17.91 25.36
N PHE A 538 10.68 18.63 24.36
CA PHE A 538 10.90 18.11 23.00
C PHE A 538 11.82 16.90 22.94
N GLU A 539 12.96 16.93 23.62
CA GLU A 539 13.89 15.78 23.65
C GLU A 539 13.28 14.54 24.30
N SER A 540 12.42 14.74 25.30
CA SER A 540 11.70 13.66 25.96
C SER A 540 10.61 13.09 25.05
N LEU A 541 9.92 13.95 24.29
CA LEU A 541 8.93 13.56 23.29
C LEU A 541 9.55 12.74 22.16
N ILE A 542 10.66 13.20 21.57
CA ILE A 542 11.35 12.46 20.50
C ILE A 542 11.83 11.10 21.01
N SER A 543 12.50 11.07 22.17
CA SER A 543 12.95 9.82 22.79
C SER A 543 11.78 8.86 23.05
N ALA A 544 10.62 9.38 23.43
CA ALA A 544 9.43 8.59 23.67
C ALA A 544 8.80 8.06 22.36
N LEU A 545 8.74 8.87 21.30
CA LEU A 545 8.31 8.45 19.97
C LEU A 545 9.18 7.30 19.45
N GLU A 546 10.50 7.46 19.49
CA GLU A 546 11.48 6.45 19.07
C GLU A 546 11.35 5.16 19.90
N SER A 547 11.17 5.28 21.22
CA SER A 547 10.97 4.12 22.10
C SER A 547 9.70 3.32 21.78
N LYS A 548 8.70 3.94 21.14
CA LYS A 548 7.44 3.31 20.70
C LYS A 548 7.46 2.89 19.23
N GLU A 549 8.63 2.90 18.59
CA GLU A 549 8.84 2.50 17.18
C GLU A 549 8.22 3.48 16.15
N TRP A 550 8.07 4.76 16.48
CA TRP A 550 7.74 5.80 15.49
C TRP A 550 8.98 6.20 14.68
N GLU A 551 8.81 6.40 13.37
CA GLU A 551 9.86 6.96 12.49
C GLU A 551 9.91 8.48 12.68
N THR A 552 11.02 8.99 13.22
CA THR A 552 11.27 10.43 13.46
C THR A 552 12.18 11.07 12.42
N GLU A 553 12.86 10.28 11.59
CA GLU A 553 13.76 10.77 10.53
C GLU A 553 13.02 11.28 9.29
N HIS A 554 11.83 10.72 9.01
CA HIS A 554 11.02 11.06 7.85
C HIS A 554 9.56 11.33 8.26
N VAL A 555 9.07 12.53 7.94
CA VAL A 555 7.69 12.97 8.22
C VAL A 555 6.99 13.49 6.97
N PHE A 556 5.66 13.38 6.96
CA PHE A 556 4.78 13.81 5.88
C PHE A 556 3.86 14.94 6.37
N PHE A 557 4.44 16.08 6.72
CA PHE A 557 3.69 17.29 7.13
C PHE A 557 3.48 18.28 5.99
N THR A 558 4.41 18.34 5.04
CA THR A 558 4.36 19.31 3.93
C THR A 558 3.93 18.63 2.64
N GLU A 559 3.25 19.40 1.80
CA GLU A 559 2.60 18.92 0.58
C GLU A 559 3.45 19.09 -0.68
N ARG A 560 4.38 20.06 -0.68
CA ARG A 560 5.37 20.40 -1.72
C ARG A 560 6.53 21.18 -1.09
N ASP A 561 7.75 21.02 -1.61
CA ASP A 561 8.90 21.86 -1.20
C ASP A 561 8.76 23.33 -1.67
N ASP A 562 7.83 23.60 -2.59
CA ASP A 562 7.56 24.93 -3.17
C ASP A 562 7.01 25.96 -2.16
N GLY A 563 6.55 25.50 -1.00
CA GLY A 563 5.96 26.33 0.06
C GLY A 563 6.95 26.80 1.15
N ARG A 564 8.18 26.27 1.15
CA ARG A 564 9.20 26.62 2.14
C ARG A 564 9.61 28.08 1.98
N LEU A 565 9.77 28.79 3.09
CA LEU A 565 10.25 30.16 3.07
C LEU A 565 11.73 30.14 2.65
N PHE A 566 12.03 30.66 1.46
CA PHE A 566 13.39 30.78 0.94
C PHE A 566 14.22 31.74 1.80
N VAL A 567 15.26 31.21 2.42
CA VAL A 567 16.26 32.00 3.16
C VAL A 567 17.52 32.05 2.30
N GLU A 568 17.62 33.02 1.39
CA GLU A 568 18.92 33.35 0.80
C GLU A 568 19.85 33.83 1.92
N LYS A 569 20.95 33.10 2.13
CA LYS A 569 22.01 33.40 3.10
C LYS A 569 22.73 34.70 2.79
#